data_AF-A0AAX2LFS3-F1
#
_entry.id   AF-A0AAX2LFS3-F1
#
_cell.length_a   1.000
_cell.length_b   1.000
_cell.length_c   1.000
_cell.angle_alpha   90.00
_cell.angle_beta   90.00
_cell.angle_gamma   90.00
#
_symmetry.space_group_name_H-M   'P 1'
#
loop_
_entity.id
_entity.type
_entity.pdbx_description
1 polymer ?
#
loop_
_entity_poly.entity_id
_entity_poly.type
_entity_poly.pdbx_seq_one_letter_code
_entity_poly.pdbx_strand_id
1 'polypeptide(L)'
;MGWFNGDRDNKSENNYYQVEKDLAMEIISEFEGVKEISFLSPVQSKETGYWGTTAIINKTNEISYSFSMTFSGKLDDYYYHFNKKNFKLTERHKKLTLSQVDLTGIDIKYSDGGK
;
A
#
# COMPACT_ATOMS: atom_id res chain seq x y z
N MET A 1 17.82 5.40 -40.24
CA MET A 1 18.00 4.77 -38.92
C MET A 1 16.75 5.02 -38.10
N GLY A 2 15.89 4.01 -37.98
CA GLY A 2 14.72 4.07 -37.11
C GLY A 2 14.96 3.17 -35.92
N TRP A 3 15.12 3.76 -34.73
CA TRP A 3 15.15 3.01 -33.49
C TRP A 3 13.78 3.11 -32.84
N PHE A 4 13.00 2.04 -32.98
CA PHE A 4 11.96 1.70 -32.02
C PHE A 4 12.60 1.54 -30.64
N ASN A 5 11.94 2.07 -29.61
CA ASN A 5 11.90 1.49 -28.27
C ASN A 5 10.68 2.08 -27.57
N GLY A 6 9.51 1.56 -27.94
CA GLY A 6 8.38 1.49 -27.01
C GLY A 6 8.68 0.36 -26.05
N ASP A 7 8.79 0.68 -24.76
CA ASP A 7 8.68 -0.25 -23.61
C ASP A 7 8.91 0.53 -22.30
N ARG A 8 8.27 1.70 -22.13
CA ARG A 8 8.36 2.48 -20.87
C ARG A 8 7.12 2.47 -19.98
N ASP A 9 5.99 1.94 -20.45
CA ASP A 9 4.70 2.20 -19.79
C ASP A 9 4.01 0.96 -19.17
N ASN A 10 4.71 -0.14 -18.89
CA ASN A 10 4.03 -1.34 -18.33
C ASN A 10 4.74 -2.02 -17.13
N LYS A 11 5.79 -1.39 -16.58
CA LYS A 11 6.48 -1.90 -15.37
C LYS A 11 6.09 -1.19 -14.09
N SER A 12 5.61 0.06 -14.18
CA SER A 12 5.11 0.82 -13.03
C SER A 12 3.80 0.23 -12.49
N GLU A 13 2.83 -0.08 -13.37
CA GLU A 13 1.48 -0.54 -12.97
C GLU A 13 1.52 -1.86 -12.16
N ASN A 14 2.36 -2.82 -12.53
CA ASN A 14 2.50 -4.09 -11.79
C ASN A 14 3.27 -3.95 -10.46
N ASN A 15 4.14 -2.95 -10.35
CA ASN A 15 5.00 -2.79 -9.19
C ASN A 15 4.24 -2.19 -8.00
N TYR A 16 3.32 -1.25 -8.22
CA TYR A 16 2.54 -0.68 -7.12
C TYR A 16 1.49 -1.63 -6.57
N TYR A 17 0.87 -2.43 -7.45
CA TYR A 17 -0.10 -3.44 -7.02
C TYR A 17 0.49 -4.39 -5.97
N GLN A 18 1.71 -4.87 -6.18
CA GLN A 18 2.36 -5.75 -5.22
C GLN A 18 2.69 -5.03 -3.91
N VAL A 19 3.16 -3.78 -3.96
CA VAL A 19 3.38 -2.96 -2.77
C VAL A 19 2.09 -2.76 -1.96
N GLU A 20 1.00 -2.36 -2.62
CA GLU A 20 -0.30 -2.16 -1.96
C GLU A 20 -0.84 -3.45 -1.37
N LYS A 21 -0.58 -4.60 -2.01
CA LYS A 21 -0.91 -5.90 -1.46
C LYS A 21 -0.10 -6.20 -0.19
N ASP A 22 1.20 -5.91 -0.19
CA ASP A 22 2.05 -6.08 0.99
C ASP A 22 1.57 -5.15 2.14
N LEU A 23 1.24 -3.89 1.84
CA LEU A 23 0.67 -2.95 2.80
C LEU A 23 -0.70 -3.40 3.34
N ALA A 24 -1.57 -3.96 2.48
CA ALA A 24 -2.85 -4.50 2.92
C ALA A 24 -2.66 -5.68 3.89
N MET A 25 -1.69 -6.56 3.60
CA MET A 25 -1.35 -7.65 4.51
C MET A 25 -0.85 -7.13 5.86
N GLU A 26 0.01 -6.11 5.85
CA GLU A 26 0.48 -5.44 7.06
C GLU A 26 -0.67 -4.86 7.88
N ILE A 27 -1.62 -4.15 7.25
CA ILE A 27 -2.82 -3.60 7.91
C ILE A 27 -3.62 -4.72 8.60
N ILE A 28 -3.92 -5.82 7.91
CA ILE A 28 -4.73 -6.92 8.46
C ILE A 28 -3.97 -7.65 9.58
N SER A 29 -2.65 -7.71 9.47
CA SER A 29 -1.79 -8.33 10.48
C SER A 29 -1.75 -7.56 11.80
N GLU A 30 -1.95 -6.24 11.75
CA GLU A 30 -1.86 -5.35 12.92
C GLU A 30 -3.24 -5.01 13.49
N PHE A 31 -4.27 -4.91 12.66
CA PHE A 31 -5.58 -4.41 13.08
C PHE A 31 -6.69 -5.46 12.97
N GLU A 32 -7.62 -5.42 13.91
CA GLU A 32 -8.84 -6.22 13.91
C GLU A 32 -9.99 -5.49 13.22
N GLY A 33 -10.96 -6.26 12.73
CA GLY A 33 -12.20 -5.70 12.18
C GLY A 33 -12.04 -5.00 10.82
N VAL A 34 -10.92 -5.19 10.14
CA VAL A 34 -10.71 -4.74 8.76
C VAL A 34 -11.69 -5.49 7.84
N LYS A 35 -12.42 -4.75 7.01
CA LYS A 35 -13.40 -5.28 6.03
C LYS A 35 -13.18 -4.71 4.65
N GLU A 36 -12.80 -3.44 4.57
CA GLU A 36 -12.54 -2.74 3.32
C GLU A 36 -11.22 -1.96 3.44
N ILE A 37 -10.39 -2.00 2.39
CA ILE A 37 -9.18 -1.19 2.24
C ILE A 37 -9.23 -0.52 0.87
N SER A 38 -8.93 0.77 0.78
CA SER A 38 -8.81 1.50 -0.48
C SER A 38 -7.54 2.33 -0.49
N PHE A 39 -6.70 2.13 -1.50
CA PHE A 39 -5.46 2.89 -1.67
C PHE A 39 -5.67 4.10 -2.58
N LEU A 40 -5.18 5.25 -2.14
CA LEU A 40 -5.04 6.41 -3.02
C LEU A 40 -3.81 6.24 -3.92
N SER A 41 -3.86 6.82 -5.13
CA SER A 41 -2.72 6.77 -6.05
C SER A 41 -1.43 7.26 -5.38
N PRO A 42 -0.35 6.48 -5.45
CA PRO A 42 0.90 6.84 -4.81
C PRO A 42 1.55 8.03 -5.53
N VAL A 43 2.21 8.89 -4.76
CA VAL A 43 2.92 10.08 -5.25
C VAL A 43 4.39 9.99 -4.89
N GLN A 44 5.29 10.14 -5.85
CA GLN A 44 6.73 10.18 -5.58
C GLN A 44 7.18 11.58 -5.16
N SER A 45 7.88 11.64 -4.04
CA SER A 45 8.67 12.82 -3.66
C SER A 45 9.90 12.93 -4.56
N LYS A 46 10.02 14.05 -5.27
CA LYS A 46 11.21 14.35 -6.10
C LYS A 46 12.45 14.66 -5.27
N GLU A 47 12.28 15.06 -4.01
CA GLU A 47 13.37 15.45 -3.11
C GLU A 47 14.04 14.22 -2.49
N THR A 48 13.23 13.27 -2.01
CA THR A 48 13.73 12.09 -1.28
C THR A 48 13.72 10.82 -2.11
N GLY A 49 12.97 10.78 -3.21
CA GLY A 49 12.76 9.58 -4.03
C GLY A 49 11.75 8.59 -3.44
N TYR A 50 11.25 8.84 -2.22
CA TYR A 50 10.23 8.02 -1.55
C TYR A 50 8.85 8.25 -2.16
N TRP A 51 8.00 7.24 -2.02
CA TRP A 51 6.61 7.24 -2.43
C TRP A 51 5.71 7.45 -1.22
N GLY A 52 4.64 8.23 -1.39
CA GLY A 52 3.59 8.40 -0.41
C GLY A 52 2.27 7.84 -0.92
N THR A 53 1.57 7.03 -0.11
CA THR A 53 0.17 6.63 -0.36
C THR A 53 -0.64 6.73 0.93
N THR A 54 -1.96 6.81 0.80
CA THR A 54 -2.88 6.72 1.94
C THR A 54 -3.79 5.52 1.74
N ALA A 55 -3.86 4.66 2.76
CA ALA A 55 -4.84 3.59 2.85
C ALA A 55 -6.06 4.07 3.67
N ILE A 56 -7.25 3.93 3.09
CA ILE A 56 -8.52 4.20 3.75
C ILE A 56 -9.16 2.86 4.13
N ILE A 57 -9.34 2.62 5.42
CA ILE A 57 -9.80 1.35 5.99
C ILE A 57 -11.19 1.53 6.60
N ASN A 58 -12.12 0.66 6.21
CA ASN A 58 -13.54 0.72 6.60
C ASN A 58 -14.13 2.13 6.40
N LYS A 59 -13.74 2.82 5.31
CA LYS A 59 -14.19 4.16 4.88
C LYS A 59 -13.82 5.34 5.78
N THR A 60 -13.34 5.12 7.00
CA THR A 60 -13.13 6.20 7.98
C THR A 60 -11.76 6.25 8.61
N ASN A 61 -11.02 5.14 8.60
CA ASN A 61 -9.70 5.08 9.22
C ASN A 61 -8.65 5.32 8.14
N GLU A 62 -7.70 6.20 8.38
CA GLU A 62 -6.69 6.55 7.39
C GLU A 62 -5.31 6.25 7.94
N ILE A 63 -4.48 5.59 7.13
CA ILE A 63 -3.06 5.39 7.38
C ILE A 63 -2.29 5.95 6.20
N SER A 64 -1.43 6.93 6.48
CA SER A 64 -0.48 7.47 5.51
C SER A 64 0.81 6.66 5.56
N TYR A 65 1.25 6.21 4.40
CA TYR A 65 2.50 5.48 4.21
C TYR A 65 3.50 6.33 3.45
N SER A 66 4.76 6.27 3.87
CA SER A 66 5.92 6.74 3.12
C SER A 66 6.87 5.57 2.94
N PHE A 67 7.15 5.18 1.70
CA PHE A 67 7.89 3.95 1.43
C PHE A 67 8.86 4.09 0.25
N SER A 68 9.89 3.26 0.25
CA SER A 68 10.70 2.96 -0.92
C SER A 68 10.26 1.62 -1.52
N MET A 69 10.50 1.44 -2.81
CA MET A 69 10.27 0.17 -3.48
C MET A 69 11.50 -0.23 -4.28
N THR A 70 11.78 -1.52 -4.29
CA THR A 70 12.82 -2.10 -5.13
C THR A 70 12.47 -1.94 -6.61
N PHE A 71 13.47 -2.06 -7.49
CA PHE A 71 13.23 -2.05 -8.95
C PHE A 71 12.25 -3.15 -9.41
N SER A 72 12.11 -4.22 -8.63
CA SER A 72 11.16 -5.31 -8.84
C SER A 72 9.75 -5.04 -8.29
N GLY A 73 9.46 -3.84 -7.77
CA GLY A 73 8.13 -3.50 -7.24
C GLY A 73 7.79 -4.14 -5.91
N LYS A 74 8.80 -4.48 -5.10
CA LYS A 74 8.59 -4.94 -3.72
C LYS A 74 8.77 -3.79 -2.75
N LEU A 75 7.91 -3.76 -1.73
CA LEU A 75 8.08 -2.89 -0.57
C LEU A 75 9.44 -3.18 0.07
N ASP A 76 10.25 -2.15 0.28
CA ASP A 76 11.59 -2.26 0.83
C ASP A 76 11.64 -1.67 2.25
N ASP A 77 11.70 -0.34 2.34
CA ASP A 77 11.59 0.39 3.61
C ASP A 77 10.29 1.19 3.64
N TYR A 78 9.64 1.24 4.80
CA TYR A 78 8.41 2.00 4.96
C TYR A 78 8.18 2.52 6.37
N TYR A 79 7.52 3.67 6.40
CA TYR A 79 7.01 4.30 7.60
C TYR A 79 5.52 4.54 7.42
N TYR A 80 4.78 4.45 8.52
CA TYR A 80 3.37 4.74 8.50
C TYR A 80 2.96 5.60 9.69
N HIS A 81 1.92 6.40 9.47
CA HIS A 81 1.35 7.27 10.47
C HIS A 81 -0.16 7.27 10.33
N PHE A 82 -0.86 7.31 11.46
CA PHE A 82 -2.28 7.55 11.52
C PHE A 82 -2.62 8.49 12.69
N ASN A 83 -3.72 9.23 12.54
CA ASN A 83 -4.20 10.10 13.60
C ASN A 83 -4.95 9.29 14.67
N LYS A 84 -4.30 9.04 15.80
CA LYS A 84 -4.87 8.29 16.94
C LYS A 84 -6.22 8.82 17.46
N LYS A 85 -6.56 10.10 17.25
CA LYS A 85 -7.86 10.64 17.68
C LYS A 85 -9.01 10.16 16.80
N ASN A 86 -8.75 9.92 15.52
CA ASN A 86 -9.77 9.59 14.52
C ASN A 86 -9.72 8.10 14.11
N PHE A 87 -8.63 7.43 14.43
CA PHE A 87 -8.41 6.02 14.14
C PHE A 87 -9.12 5.15 15.17
N LYS A 88 -10.06 4.33 14.71
CA LYS A 88 -11.01 3.57 15.53
C LYS A 88 -10.81 2.06 15.46
N LEU A 89 -9.88 1.57 14.63
CA LEU A 89 -9.57 0.15 14.57
C LEU A 89 -8.80 -0.28 15.82
N THR A 90 -9.11 -1.47 16.29
CA THR A 90 -8.42 -2.07 17.43
C THR A 90 -7.12 -2.70 16.93
N GLU A 91 -6.00 -2.29 17.52
CA GLU A 91 -4.73 -2.99 17.37
C GLU A 91 -4.84 -4.39 17.97
N ARG A 92 -4.36 -5.39 17.24
CA ARG A 92 -4.28 -6.76 17.73
C ARG A 92 -3.32 -6.82 18.90
N HIS A 93 -3.68 -7.57 19.93
CA HIS A 93 -2.78 -7.88 21.04
C HIS A 93 -1.48 -8.55 20.60
N LYS A 94 -1.54 -9.30 19.49
CA LYS A 94 -0.39 -9.92 18.85
C LYS A 94 -0.51 -9.77 17.34
N LYS A 95 0.52 -9.17 16.72
CA LYS A 95 0.63 -9.08 15.27
C LYS A 95 0.64 -10.48 14.64
N LEU A 96 -0.14 -10.67 13.60
CA LEU A 96 -0.15 -11.93 12.84
C LEU A 96 1.12 -12.05 12.00
N THR A 97 1.59 -13.27 11.79
CA THR A 97 2.61 -13.49 10.74
C THR A 97 1.94 -13.34 9.37
N LEU A 98 2.69 -12.95 8.34
CA LEU A 98 2.14 -12.81 6.98
C LEU A 98 1.50 -14.10 6.45
N SER A 99 1.98 -15.27 6.89
CA SER A 99 1.39 -16.57 6.59
C SER A 99 0.02 -16.84 7.25
N GLN A 100 -0.33 -16.07 8.28
CA GLN A 100 -1.61 -16.13 8.99
C GLN A 100 -2.60 -15.10 8.47
N VAL A 101 -2.16 -14.15 7.65
CA VAL A 101 -3.03 -13.14 7.07
C VAL A 101 -3.84 -13.77 5.94
N ASP A 102 -5.15 -13.69 6.05
CA ASP A 102 -6.09 -14.08 5.01
C ASP A 102 -6.74 -12.82 4.43
N LEU A 103 -6.61 -12.64 3.12
CA LEU A 103 -7.25 -11.53 2.39
C LEU A 103 -8.67 -11.91 1.94
N THR A 104 -9.09 -13.16 2.11
CA THR A 104 -10.41 -13.66 1.69
C THR A 104 -11.51 -12.90 2.42
N GLY A 105 -12.44 -12.34 1.66
CA GLY A 105 -13.57 -11.58 2.20
C GLY A 105 -13.26 -10.14 2.60
N ILE A 106 -12.04 -9.66 2.34
CA ILE A 106 -11.68 -8.24 2.44
C ILE A 106 -11.89 -7.58 1.07
N ASP A 107 -12.66 -6.50 1.02
CA ASP A 107 -12.80 -5.68 -0.19
C ASP A 107 -11.57 -4.77 -0.31
N ILE A 108 -10.66 -5.07 -1.24
CA ILE A 108 -9.43 -4.29 -1.44
C ILE A 108 -9.50 -3.59 -2.79
N LYS A 109 -9.44 -2.27 -2.76
CA LYS A 109 -9.36 -1.40 -3.93
C LYS A 109 -7.94 -0.87 -4.05
N TYR A 110 -7.21 -1.46 -4.97
CA TYR A 110 -5.88 -1.04 -5.37
C TYR A 110 -5.96 0.28 -6.16
N SER A 111 -4.90 1.07 -6.10
CA SER A 111 -4.82 2.24 -6.99
C SER A 111 -4.41 1.79 -8.39
N ASP A 112 -4.83 2.54 -9.41
CA ASP A 112 -4.45 2.25 -10.81
C ASP A 112 -2.96 2.53 -11.11
N GLY A 113 -2.12 2.75 -10.09
CA GLY A 113 -0.78 3.31 -10.23
C GLY A 113 -0.84 4.81 -10.57
N GLY A 114 0.08 5.60 -10.01
CA GLY A 114 0.12 7.04 -10.30
C GLY A 114 0.29 7.30 -11.81
N LYS A 115 -0.54 8.20 -12.36
CA LYS A 115 -0.41 8.75 -13.73
C LYS A 115 0.76 9.72 -13.85
#